data_AF-A0A7J4LHC6-F1
#
_entry.id   AF-A0A7J4LHC6-F1
#
_cell.length_a   1.000
_cell.length_b   1.000
_cell.length_c   1.000
_cell.angle_alpha   90.00
_cell.angle_beta   90.00
_cell.angle_gamma   90.00
#
_symmetry.space_group_name_H-M   'P 1'
#
loop_
_entity.id
_entity.type
_entity.pdbx_description
1 polymer ?
#
loop_
_entity_poly.entity_id
_entity_poly.type
_entity_poly.pdbx_seq_one_letter_code
_entity_poly.pdbx_strand_id
1 'polypeptide(L)'
;MTSTKQLEMFVRLVMPDNIALTAKHTLLKMGFKLADLRREDYFRFEADAKNTEELKNLLAKTDVLANANKHKVSFDLERDGTKILVTEIDNTSQGLLHTLRERLGFAQIHAASNGTLWTFIGCTEEDAVKMTKELLINEHYQEFKVLQ
;
A
#
# COMPACT_ATOMS: atom_id res chain seq x y z
N MET A 1 7.67 -28.24 9.15
CA MET A 1 7.41 -27.07 10.01
C MET A 1 7.03 -25.91 9.10
N THR A 2 5.88 -25.27 9.33
CA THR A 2 5.54 -24.00 8.68
C THR A 2 6.24 -22.87 9.43
N SER A 3 6.95 -22.00 8.70
CA SER A 3 7.51 -20.78 9.27
C SER A 3 6.58 -19.62 8.97
N THR A 4 6.35 -18.75 9.93
CA THR A 4 5.65 -17.48 9.70
C THR A 4 6.40 -16.66 8.65
N LYS A 5 5.69 -16.25 7.60
CA LYS A 5 6.19 -15.43 6.51
C LYS A 5 5.49 -14.08 6.53
N GLN A 6 6.24 -13.04 6.22
CA GLN A 6 5.69 -11.71 5.95
C GLN A 6 5.56 -11.55 4.44
N LEU A 7 4.40 -11.08 3.99
CA LEU A 7 4.12 -10.76 2.60
C LEU A 7 3.61 -9.33 2.51
N GLU A 8 4.11 -8.61 1.52
CA GLU A 8 3.63 -7.29 1.14
C GLU A 8 2.98 -7.37 -0.23
N MET A 9 1.85 -6.69 -0.39
CA MET A 9 1.07 -6.65 -1.62
C MET A 9 0.74 -5.20 -1.95
N PHE A 10 1.06 -4.82 -3.18
CA PHE A 10 0.84 -3.49 -3.73
C PHE A 10 -0.23 -3.58 -4.81
N VAL A 11 -1.28 -2.78 -4.68
CA VAL A 11 -2.44 -2.82 -5.57
C VAL A 11 -2.62 -1.44 -6.20
N ARG A 12 -2.43 -1.37 -7.51
CA ARG A 12 -2.53 -0.12 -8.25
C ARG A 12 -3.68 -0.14 -9.24
N LEU A 13 -4.27 1.03 -9.49
CA LEU A 13 -5.24 1.19 -10.55
C LEU A 13 -4.57 1.04 -11.93
N VAL A 14 -5.24 0.32 -12.83
CA VAL A 14 -4.87 0.25 -14.26
C VAL A 14 -5.34 1.52 -14.99
N MET A 15 -6.43 2.11 -14.52
CA MET A 15 -6.96 3.37 -15.01
C MET A 15 -6.30 4.56 -14.31
N PRO A 16 -6.42 5.80 -14.84
CA PRO A 16 -5.92 6.99 -14.18
C PRO A 16 -6.44 7.12 -12.73
N ASP A 17 -5.53 7.30 -11.78
CA ASP A 17 -5.87 7.57 -10.38
C ASP A 17 -6.13 9.07 -10.18
N ASN A 18 -7.41 9.44 -10.11
CA ASN A 18 -7.82 10.83 -9.91
C ASN A 18 -7.38 11.41 -8.56
N ILE A 19 -7.20 10.58 -7.53
CA ILE A 19 -6.74 11.01 -6.21
C ILE A 19 -5.26 11.39 -6.32
N ALA A 20 -4.45 10.53 -6.92
CA ALA A 20 -3.02 10.81 -7.15
C ALA A 20 -2.83 12.04 -8.04
N LEU A 21 -3.63 12.17 -9.10
CA LEU A 21 -3.60 13.32 -10.00
C LEU A 21 -3.96 14.62 -9.26
N THR A 22 -5.04 14.60 -8.47
CA THR A 22 -5.48 15.78 -7.70
C THR A 22 -4.43 16.17 -6.67
N ALA A 23 -3.89 15.20 -5.93
CA ALA A 23 -2.82 15.44 -4.96
C ALA A 23 -1.59 16.06 -5.62
N LYS A 24 -1.14 15.53 -6.76
CA LYS A 24 -0.03 16.10 -7.55
C LYS A 24 -0.30 17.55 -7.93
N HIS A 25 -1.49 17.84 -8.48
CA HIS A 25 -1.86 19.21 -8.85
C HIS A 25 -1.87 20.16 -7.66
N THR A 26 -2.35 19.72 -6.50
CA THR A 26 -2.34 20.51 -5.28
C THR A 26 -0.92 20.80 -4.80
N LEU A 27 -0.03 19.80 -4.76
CA LEU A 27 1.38 19.98 -4.39
C LEU A 27 2.09 20.99 -5.33
N LEU A 28 1.84 20.89 -6.63
CA LEU A 28 2.39 21.85 -7.60
C LEU A 28 1.88 23.28 -7.34
N LYS A 29 0.60 23.45 -6.99
CA LYS A 29 0.03 24.76 -6.62
C LYS A 29 0.58 25.29 -5.30
N MET A 30 0.97 24.42 -4.38
CA MET A 30 1.67 24.78 -3.14
C MET A 30 3.13 25.16 -3.36
N GLY A 31 3.65 25.06 -4.59
CA GLY A 31 5.00 25.47 -4.97
C GLY A 31 6.03 24.34 -4.94
N PHE A 32 5.61 23.10 -4.66
CA PHE A 32 6.50 21.95 -4.74
C PHE A 32 6.83 21.57 -6.19
N LYS A 33 7.95 20.86 -6.35
CA LYS A 33 8.40 20.34 -7.64
C LYS A 33 8.49 18.83 -7.57
N LEU A 34 7.74 18.16 -8.43
CA LEU A 34 7.78 16.72 -8.65
C LEU A 34 7.37 16.43 -10.10
N ALA A 35 7.98 15.41 -10.71
CA ALA A 35 7.65 14.97 -12.06
C ALA A 35 6.38 14.12 -12.05
N ASP A 36 6.24 13.23 -11.07
CA ASP A 36 5.08 12.35 -10.93
C ASP A 36 4.77 11.98 -9.49
N LEU A 37 3.50 11.62 -9.25
CA LEU A 37 3.02 11.10 -7.98
C LEU A 37 2.09 9.93 -8.25
N ARG A 38 2.43 8.76 -7.71
CA ARG A 38 1.62 7.54 -7.84
C ARG A 38 1.11 7.11 -6.48
N ARG A 39 -0.05 6.46 -6.49
CA ARG A 39 -0.73 5.94 -5.31
C ARG A 39 -1.04 4.47 -5.52
N GLU A 40 -0.77 3.66 -4.52
CA GLU A 40 -1.11 2.24 -4.49
C GLU A 40 -1.72 1.90 -3.13
N ASP A 41 -2.70 1.00 -3.11
CA ASP A 41 -3.15 0.41 -1.85
C ASP A 41 -2.10 -0.62 -1.42
N TYR A 42 -1.71 -0.56 -0.15
CA TYR A 42 -0.71 -1.43 0.45
C TYR A 42 -1.38 -2.40 1.42
N PHE A 43 -0.97 -3.66 1.36
CA PHE A 43 -1.35 -4.67 2.34
C PHE A 43 -0.13 -5.41 2.84
N ARG A 44 -0.09 -5.68 4.14
CA ARG A 44 0.89 -6.56 4.77
C ARG A 44 0.20 -7.71 5.47
N PHE A 45 0.71 -8.90 5.28
CA PHE A 45 0.18 -10.13 5.86
C PHE A 45 1.28 -10.86 6.63
N GLU A 46 0.94 -11.39 7.79
CA GLU A 46 1.74 -12.39 8.49
C GLU A 46 1.01 -13.72 8.42
N ALA A 47 1.64 -14.73 7.79
CA ALA A 47 0.98 -15.99 7.49
C ALA A 47 1.90 -17.19 7.60
N ASP A 48 1.34 -18.31 8.06
CA ASP A 48 2.03 -19.60 8.04
C ASP A 48 1.85 -20.29 6.68
N ALA A 49 2.78 -20.01 5.77
CA ALA A 49 2.73 -20.56 4.41
C ALA A 49 3.79 -21.63 4.20
N LYS A 50 3.37 -22.83 3.75
CA LYS A 50 4.29 -23.83 3.18
C LYS A 50 4.79 -23.39 1.80
N ASN A 51 3.91 -22.78 1.02
CA ASN A 51 4.16 -22.27 -0.33
C ASN A 51 3.73 -20.81 -0.41
N THR A 52 4.70 -19.89 -0.42
CA THR A 52 4.45 -18.45 -0.47
C THR A 52 3.84 -18.02 -1.80
N GLU A 53 4.21 -18.64 -2.92
CA GLU A 53 3.71 -18.27 -4.25
C GLU A 53 2.25 -18.65 -4.46
N GLU A 54 1.82 -19.79 -3.92
CA GLU A 54 0.41 -20.17 -3.91
C GLU A 54 -0.43 -19.17 -3.12
N LEU A 55 0.05 -18.73 -1.94
CA LEU A 55 -0.62 -17.71 -1.14
C LEU A 55 -0.71 -16.37 -1.89
N LYS A 56 0.39 -15.91 -2.52
CA LYS A 56 0.39 -14.70 -3.36
C LYS A 56 -0.68 -14.79 -4.45
N ASN A 57 -0.75 -15.91 -5.16
CA ASN A 57 -1.72 -16.12 -6.24
C ASN A 57 -3.18 -16.08 -5.74
N LEU A 58 -3.46 -16.61 -4.54
CA LEU A 58 -4.79 -16.56 -3.94
C LEU A 58 -5.17 -15.12 -3.50
N LEU A 59 -4.23 -14.42 -2.85
CA LEU A 59 -4.44 -13.02 -2.44
C LEU A 59 -4.69 -12.11 -3.65
N ALA A 60 -3.93 -12.28 -4.73
CA ALA A 60 -4.07 -11.48 -5.95
C ALA A 60 -5.42 -11.65 -6.66
N LYS A 61 -6.12 -12.77 -6.44
CA LYS A 61 -7.43 -13.09 -7.01
C LYS A 61 -8.60 -12.77 -6.08
N THR A 62 -8.31 -12.24 -4.90
CA THR A 62 -9.32 -11.97 -3.87
C THR A 62 -9.92 -10.59 -4.09
N ASP A 63 -11.20 -10.53 -4.49
CA ASP A 63 -11.87 -9.28 -4.92
C ASP A 63 -11.90 -8.17 -3.87
N VAL A 64 -11.89 -8.51 -2.56
CA VAL A 64 -11.83 -7.51 -1.48
C VAL A 64 -10.45 -6.84 -1.38
N LEU A 65 -9.39 -7.46 -1.93
CA LEU A 65 -8.04 -6.92 -1.98
C LEU A 65 -7.76 -6.26 -3.34
N ALA A 66 -8.14 -6.94 -4.43
CA ALA A 66 -7.90 -6.46 -5.78
C ALA A 66 -8.98 -6.95 -6.74
N ASN A 67 -9.56 -6.02 -7.49
CA ASN A 67 -10.46 -6.35 -8.59
C ASN A 67 -9.63 -6.53 -9.87
N ALA A 68 -9.63 -7.73 -10.45
CA ALA A 68 -8.80 -8.07 -11.61
C ALA A 68 -9.04 -7.20 -12.87
N ASN A 69 -10.23 -6.58 -12.99
CA ASN A 69 -10.54 -5.70 -14.12
C ASN A 69 -10.08 -4.25 -13.91
N LYS A 70 -9.83 -3.84 -12.66
CA LYS A 70 -9.49 -2.45 -12.32
C LYS A 70 -8.06 -2.31 -11.81
N HIS A 71 -7.51 -3.36 -11.21
CA HIS A 71 -6.27 -3.31 -10.46
C HIS A 71 -5.19 -4.20 -11.06
N LYS A 72 -3.95 -3.77 -10.91
CA LYS A 72 -2.76 -4.59 -11.10
C LYS A 72 -2.13 -4.84 -9.73
N VAL A 73 -1.78 -6.09 -9.46
CA VAL A 73 -1.17 -6.53 -8.20
C VAL A 73 0.33 -6.76 -8.41
N SER A 74 1.14 -6.32 -7.45
CA SER A 74 2.57 -6.63 -7.32
C SER A 74 2.86 -7.14 -5.91
N PHE A 75 3.87 -7.99 -5.78
CA PHE A 75 4.46 -8.40 -4.50
C PHE A 75 5.90 -7.91 -4.34
N ASP A 76 6.38 -7.16 -5.34
CA ASP A 76 7.69 -6.53 -5.36
C ASP A 76 7.51 -5.02 -5.30
N LEU A 77 8.25 -4.38 -4.39
CA LEU A 77 8.34 -2.93 -4.32
C LEU A 77 9.09 -2.44 -5.55
N GLU A 78 8.48 -1.52 -6.33
CA GLU A 78 9.16 -0.90 -7.48
C GLU A 78 10.44 -0.17 -7.01
N ARG A 79 11.43 0.05 -7.87
CA ARG A 79 12.72 0.67 -7.47
C ARG A 79 12.81 2.18 -7.77
N ASP A 80 11.83 2.74 -8.49
CA ASP A 80 11.83 4.13 -8.90
C ASP A 80 11.20 5.05 -7.84
N GLY A 81 11.76 6.24 -7.68
CA GLY A 81 11.20 7.27 -6.80
C GLY A 81 11.28 6.98 -5.30
N THR A 82 10.99 8.01 -4.51
CA THR A 82 10.89 7.90 -3.04
C THR A 82 9.53 7.35 -2.68
N LYS A 83 9.50 6.33 -1.82
CA LYS A 83 8.28 5.63 -1.42
C LYS A 83 7.93 5.94 0.01
N ILE A 84 6.73 6.46 0.23
CA ILE A 84 6.23 6.81 1.55
C ILE A 84 4.95 6.02 1.80
N LEU A 85 5.02 5.08 2.72
CA LEU A 85 3.87 4.32 3.21
C LEU A 85 3.19 5.15 4.30
N VAL A 86 1.89 5.40 4.13
CA VAL A 86 1.02 6.03 5.12
C VAL A 86 0.07 4.99 5.69
N THR A 87 0.03 4.89 7.01
CA THR A 87 -0.79 3.93 7.77
C THR A 87 -1.50 4.63 8.93
N GLU A 88 -2.58 4.04 9.43
CA GLU A 88 -3.18 4.51 10.70
C GLU A 88 -2.25 4.19 11.89
N ILE A 89 -2.30 5.00 12.95
CA ILE A 89 -1.41 4.81 14.13
C ILE A 89 -1.66 3.46 14.83
N ASP A 90 -2.91 3.01 14.86
CA ASP A 90 -3.31 1.73 15.47
C ASP A 90 -3.67 0.67 14.40
N ASN A 91 -2.95 0.65 13.27
CA ASN A 91 -3.26 -0.13 12.05
C ASN A 91 -3.18 -1.66 12.19
N THR A 92 -4.00 -2.21 13.07
CA THR A 92 -4.33 -3.63 13.14
C THR A 92 -5.69 -3.79 12.48
N SER A 93 -5.72 -4.18 11.21
CA SER A 93 -6.95 -4.20 10.42
C SER A 93 -7.79 -5.43 10.78
N GLN A 94 -8.37 -5.43 11.99
CA GLN A 94 -9.18 -6.53 12.52
C GLN A 94 -10.33 -6.90 11.57
N GLY A 95 -10.94 -5.91 10.92
CA GLY A 95 -11.99 -6.14 9.91
C GLY A 95 -11.47 -6.86 8.65
N LEU A 96 -10.28 -6.49 8.17
CA LEU A 96 -9.64 -7.17 7.04
C LEU A 96 -9.26 -8.60 7.41
N LEU A 97 -8.60 -8.78 8.55
CA LEU A 97 -8.20 -10.09 9.06
C LEU A 97 -9.41 -11.01 9.26
N HIS A 98 -10.47 -10.51 9.89
CA HIS A 98 -11.72 -11.24 10.08
C HIS A 98 -12.33 -11.66 8.73
N THR A 99 -12.38 -10.76 7.75
CA THR A 99 -12.91 -11.08 6.42
C THR A 99 -12.08 -12.16 5.73
N LEU A 100 -10.76 -12.04 5.74
CA LEU A 100 -9.86 -13.02 5.12
C LEU A 100 -10.00 -14.40 5.76
N ARG A 101 -9.98 -14.48 7.09
CA ARG A 101 -10.03 -15.75 7.82
C ARG A 101 -11.41 -16.39 7.78
N GLU A 102 -12.43 -15.66 8.24
CA GLU A 102 -13.75 -16.22 8.53
C GLU A 102 -14.65 -16.32 7.30
N ARG A 103 -14.43 -15.49 6.26
CA ARG A 103 -15.28 -15.46 5.07
C ARG A 103 -14.61 -16.01 3.81
N LEU A 104 -13.29 -15.88 3.71
CA LEU A 104 -12.54 -16.21 2.50
C LEU A 104 -11.58 -17.40 2.69
N GLY A 105 -11.55 -17.99 3.87
CA GLY A 105 -10.85 -19.25 4.14
C GLY A 105 -9.33 -19.12 4.31
N PHE A 106 -8.80 -17.91 4.49
CA PHE A 106 -7.37 -17.68 4.73
C PHE A 106 -6.99 -17.92 6.20
N ALA A 107 -7.30 -19.10 6.74
CA ALA A 107 -7.04 -19.46 8.14
C ALA A 107 -5.55 -19.39 8.54
N GLN A 108 -4.65 -19.44 7.55
CA GLN A 108 -3.21 -19.33 7.72
C GLN A 108 -2.69 -17.90 7.95
N ILE A 109 -3.51 -16.86 7.75
CA ILE A 109 -3.14 -15.45 7.99
C ILE A 109 -3.46 -15.11 9.44
N HIS A 110 -2.46 -14.69 10.21
CA HIS A 110 -2.59 -14.39 11.64
C HIS A 110 -2.65 -12.89 11.93
N ALA A 111 -2.06 -12.08 11.07
CA ALA A 111 -2.15 -10.63 11.13
C ALA A 111 -2.26 -10.03 9.72
N ALA A 112 -3.02 -8.95 9.62
CA ALA A 112 -3.14 -8.17 8.39
C ALA A 112 -3.20 -6.68 8.74
N SER A 113 -2.49 -5.87 7.97
CA SER A 113 -2.58 -4.41 8.03
C SER A 113 -2.63 -3.82 6.62
N ASN A 114 -3.13 -2.59 6.49
CA ASN A 114 -3.25 -1.92 5.20
C ASN A 114 -2.84 -0.46 5.26
N GLY A 115 -2.52 0.13 4.11
CA GLY A 115 -2.09 1.52 4.05
C GLY A 115 -2.17 2.06 2.63
N THR A 116 -1.68 3.28 2.46
CA THR A 116 -1.51 3.90 1.14
C THR A 116 -0.03 4.11 0.89
N LEU A 117 0.47 3.55 -0.20
CA LEU A 117 1.84 3.78 -0.66
C LEU A 117 1.84 4.94 -1.67
N TRP A 118 2.60 5.98 -1.36
CA TRP A 118 2.87 7.09 -2.26
C TRP A 118 4.26 6.98 -2.85
N THR A 119 4.35 7.00 -4.18
CA THR A 119 5.64 7.00 -4.90
C THR A 119 5.84 8.35 -5.57
N PHE A 120 6.87 9.07 -5.10
CA PHE A 120 7.26 10.39 -5.56
C PHE A 120 8.41 10.29 -6.57
N ILE A 121 8.26 10.91 -7.74
CA ILE A 121 9.25 10.86 -8.81
C ILE A 121 9.70 12.27 -9.16
N GLY A 122 11.02 12.46 -9.30
CA GLY A 122 11.60 13.73 -9.73
C GLY A 122 11.69 14.79 -8.62
N CYS A 123 11.76 14.37 -7.36
CA CYS A 123 12.05 15.23 -6.21
C CYS A 123 13.05 14.53 -5.27
N THR A 124 13.53 15.25 -4.25
CA THR A 124 14.36 14.66 -3.20
C THR A 124 13.50 13.89 -2.19
N GLU A 125 14.12 13.01 -1.40
CA GLU A 125 13.42 12.35 -0.28
C GLU A 125 12.94 13.36 0.77
N GLU A 126 13.73 14.40 1.05
CA GLU A 126 13.36 15.48 1.97
C GLU A 126 12.10 16.22 1.49
N ASP A 127 12.04 16.55 0.19
CA ASP A 127 10.85 17.14 -0.42
C ASP A 127 9.65 16.19 -0.35
N ALA A 128 9.85 14.89 -0.63
CA ALA A 128 8.78 13.89 -0.54
C ALA A 128 8.20 13.80 0.87
N VAL A 129 9.05 13.76 1.89
CA VAL A 129 8.64 13.76 3.30
C VAL A 129 7.87 15.04 3.64
N LYS A 130 8.35 16.20 3.20
CA LYS A 130 7.67 17.47 3.41
C LYS A 130 6.29 17.50 2.74
N MET A 131 6.21 17.08 1.48
CA MET A 131 4.94 16.98 0.74
C MET A 131 3.94 16.02 1.40
N THR A 132 4.41 14.89 1.93
CA THR A 132 3.55 13.98 2.70
C THR A 132 2.97 14.67 3.92
N LYS A 133 3.82 15.31 4.74
CA LYS A 133 3.38 16.00 5.97
C LYS A 133 2.39 17.13 5.70
N GLU A 134 2.57 17.87 4.61
CA GLU A 134 1.74 19.04 4.31
C GLU A 134 0.39 18.71 3.64
N LEU A 135 0.25 17.53 3.00
CA LEU A 135 -0.96 17.23 2.22
C LEU A 135 -1.47 15.78 2.32
N LEU A 136 -0.59 14.78 2.42
CA LEU A 136 -0.97 13.38 2.18
C LEU A 136 -1.25 12.58 3.46
N ILE A 137 -1.12 13.23 4.62
CA ILE A 137 -1.33 12.60 5.91
C ILE A 137 -2.16 13.49 6.82
N ASN A 138 -2.97 12.85 7.67
CA ASN A 138 -3.52 13.46 8.86
C ASN A 138 -2.76 12.94 10.09
N GLU A 139 -1.81 13.71 10.61
CA GLU A 139 -0.90 13.30 11.70
C GLU A 139 -1.60 12.93 13.02
N HIS A 140 -2.88 13.29 13.19
CA HIS A 140 -3.65 12.88 14.36
C HIS A 140 -4.15 11.43 14.31
N TYR A 141 -4.22 10.85 13.11
CA TYR A 141 -4.78 9.50 12.90
C TYR A 141 -3.80 8.58 12.16
N GLN A 142 -2.82 9.16 11.48
CA GLN A 142 -1.94 8.47 10.57
C GLN A 142 -0.47 8.77 10.88
N GLU A 143 0.37 7.79 10.59
CA GLU A 143 1.81 7.89 10.56
C GLU A 143 2.35 7.54 9.16
N PHE A 144 3.60 7.90 8.89
CA PHE A 144 4.25 7.50 7.65
C PHE A 144 5.65 6.96 7.86
N LYS A 145 6.09 6.14 6.91
CA LYS A 145 7.44 5.59 6.85
C LYS A 145 7.98 5.67 5.41
N VAL A 146 9.23 6.08 5.27
CA VAL A 146 9.96 5.96 4.00
C VAL A 146 10.38 4.50 3.80
N LEU A 147 10.03 3.91 2.66
CA LEU A 147 10.44 2.56 2.26
C LEU A 147 11.68 2.64 1.36
N GLN A 148 12.63 1.72 1.56
CA GLN A 148 13.87 1.58 0.79
C GLN A 148 13.84 0.32 -0.07
#